data_AF-A0A1Z9UMB0-F1
#
_entry.id   AF-A0A1Z9UMB0-F1
#
_cell.length_a   1.000
_cell.length_b   1.000
_cell.length_c   1.000
_cell.angle_alpha   90.00
_cell.angle_beta   90.00
_cell.angle_gamma   90.00
#
_symmetry.space_group_name_H-M   'P 1'
#
loop_
_entity.id
_entity.type
_entity.pdbx_description
1 polymer ?
#
loop_
_entity_poly.entity_id
_entity_poly.type
_entity_poly.pdbx_seq_one_letter_code
_entity_poly.pdbx_strand_id
1 'polypeptide(L)' 'MGWIAEGEPKELSTHEQLVKLFEEYIEDSEKFEEKSVKQAAARARKSLTNITKLAKVRRAEIQDKKNNM' A
#
# COMPACT_ATOMS: atom_id res chain seq x y z
N MET A 1 -18.45 24.18 -23.43
CA MET A 1 -18.01 23.82 -22.06
C MET A 1 -18.11 22.30 -21.92
N GLY A 2 -17.25 21.57 -22.63
CA GLY A 2 -17.15 20.12 -22.45
C GLY A 2 -16.32 19.87 -21.20
N TRP A 3 -16.96 19.40 -20.14
CA TRP A 3 -16.24 18.88 -18.99
C TRP A 3 -15.40 17.70 -19.47
N ILE A 4 -14.08 17.87 -19.41
CA ILE A 4 -13.13 16.79 -19.65
C ILE A 4 -13.39 15.81 -18.49
N ALA A 5 -13.91 14.62 -18.81
CA ALA A 5 -13.96 13.52 -17.87
C ALA A 5 -12.52 13.11 -17.58
N GLU A 6 -11.89 13.76 -16.60
CA GLU A 6 -10.70 13.25 -15.95
C GLU A 6 -11.06 11.87 -15.40
N GLY A 7 -10.34 10.85 -15.89
CA GLY A 7 -10.69 9.45 -15.74
C GLY A 7 -11.07 9.07 -14.32
N GLU A 8 -12.11 8.24 -14.21
CA GLU A 8 -12.58 7.74 -12.92
C GLU A 8 -11.42 7.18 -12.10
N PRO A 9 -11.31 7.51 -10.80
CA PRO A 9 -10.25 6.97 -9.96
C PRO A 9 -10.42 5.46 -9.89
N LYS A 10 -9.52 4.73 -10.57
CA LYS A 10 -9.45 3.28 -10.48
C LYS A 10 -9.18 2.90 -9.03
N GLU A 11 -10.17 2.27 -8.39
CA GLU A 11 -9.98 1.72 -7.05
C GLU A 11 -8.87 0.66 -7.11
N LEU A 12 -7.80 0.88 -6.34
CA LEU A 12 -6.66 -0.03 -6.30
C LEU A 12 -7.07 -1.32 -5.60
N SER A 13 -6.78 -2.46 -6.21
CA SER A 13 -6.93 -3.76 -5.57
C SER A 13 -6.07 -3.88 -4.31
N THR A 14 -6.45 -4.74 -3.37
CA THR A 14 -5.66 -5.02 -2.16
C THR A 14 -4.21 -5.39 -2.48
N HIS A 15 -3.97 -6.04 -3.62
CA HIS A 15 -2.61 -6.31 -4.11
C HIS A 15 -1.86 -5.05 -4.54
N GLU A 16 -2.46 -4.21 -5.38
CA GLU A 16 -1.82 -2.95 -5.84
C GLU A 16 -1.56 -2.00 -4.64
N GLN A 17 -2.46 -1.95 -3.66
CA GLN A 17 -2.24 -1.20 -2.42
C GLN A 17 -1.06 -1.74 -1.60
N LEU A 18 -0.91 -3.07 -1.52
CA LEU A 18 0.23 -3.70 -0.82
C LEU A 18 1.56 -3.37 -1.50
N VAL A 19 1.62 -3.46 -2.83
CA VAL A 19 2.83 -3.13 -3.60
C VAL A 19 3.21 -1.68 -3.37
N LYS A 20 2.26 -0.76 -3.53
CA LYS A 20 2.50 0.68 -3.32
C LYS A 20 3.01 1.00 -1.91
N LEU A 21 2.39 0.44 -0.87
CA LEU A 21 2.84 0.69 0.51
C LEU A 21 4.22 0.10 0.79
N PHE A 22 4.61 -0.97 0.10
CA PHE A 22 5.94 -1.55 0.23
C PHE A 22 7.00 -0.65 -0.43
N GLU A 23 6.71 -0.07 -1.59
CA GLU A 23 7.56 0.94 -2.23
C GLU A 23 7.73 2.17 -1.33
N GLU A 24 6.65 2.69 -0.75
CA GLU A 24 6.69 3.79 0.22
C GLU A 24 7.54 3.44 1.46
N TYR A 25 7.42 2.20 1.95
CA TYR A 25 8.25 1.72 3.06
C TYR A 25 9.73 1.71 2.69
N ILE A 26 10.11 1.21 1.50
CA ILE A 26 11.51 1.18 1.06
C ILE A 26 12.06 2.61 1.02
N GLU A 27 11.35 3.54 0.37
CA GLU A 27 11.79 4.93 0.23
C GLU A 27 11.98 5.62 1.60
N ASP A 28 11.04 5.45 2.52
CA ASP A 28 11.14 6.03 3.86
C ASP A 28 12.17 5.30 4.74
N SER A 29 12.38 4.00 4.53
CA SER A 29 13.42 3.23 5.21
C SER A 29 14.81 3.71 4.78
N GLU A 30 15.06 3.89 3.48
CA GLU A 30 16.32 4.43 2.96
C GLU A 30 16.59 5.84 3.51
N LYS A 31 15.58 6.72 3.50
CA LYS A 31 15.69 8.07 4.10
C LYS A 31 15.98 8.04 5.59
N PHE A 32 15.48 7.04 6.30
CA PHE A 32 15.76 6.88 7.72
C PHE A 32 17.18 6.34 7.95
N GLU A 33 17.58 5.28 7.28
CA GLU A 33 18.89 4.61 7.49
C GLU A 33 20.05 5.46 6.98
N GLU A 34 19.95 6.05 5.78
CA GLU A 34 21.06 6.81 5.18
C GLU A 34 21.13 8.25 5.70
N LYS A 35 19.97 8.90 5.85
CA LYS A 35 19.88 10.34 6.13
C LYS A 35 19.39 10.66 7.54
N SER A 36 19.10 9.63 8.36
CA SER A 36 18.62 9.79 9.75
C SER A 36 17.40 10.72 9.88
N VAL A 37 16.54 10.74 8.86
CA VAL A 37 15.34 11.60 8.85
C VAL A 37 14.30 11.04 9.80
N LYS A 38 14.16 11.67 10.98
CA LYS A 38 13.23 11.22 12.05
C LYS A 38 11.78 11.05 11.59
N GLN A 39 11.32 11.88 10.67
CA GLN A 39 9.96 11.79 10.12
C GLN A 39 9.77 10.53 9.26
N ALA A 40 10.81 10.11 8.53
CA ALA A 40 10.77 8.91 7.69
C ALA A 40 10.59 7.65 8.56
N ALA A 41 11.19 7.60 9.76
CA ALA A 41 10.97 6.53 10.73
C ALA A 41 9.49 6.35 11.14
N ALA A 42 8.76 7.46 11.31
CA ALA A 42 7.35 7.41 11.66
C ALA A 42 6.50 6.91 10.47
N ARG A 43 6.85 7.33 9.25
CA ARG A 43 6.13 6.92 8.03
C ARG A 43 6.41 5.46 7.66
N ALA A 44 7.66 5.01 7.68
CA ALA A 44 8.04 3.61 7.46
C ALA A 44 7.26 2.65 8.38
N ARG A 45 7.18 2.96 9.68
CA ARG A 45 6.38 2.18 10.64
C ARG A 45 4.88 2.18 10.32
N LYS A 46 4.34 3.31 9.87
CA LYS A 46 2.95 3.42 9.44
C LYS A 46 2.68 2.56 8.21
N SER A 47 3.56 2.57 7.21
CA SER A 47 3.46 1.74 6.01
C SER A 47 3.50 0.25 6.36
N LEU A 48 4.43 -0.19 7.22
CA LEU A 48 4.49 -1.57 7.71
C LEU A 48 3.22 -2.01 8.46
N THR A 49 2.65 -1.11 9.27
CA THR A 49 1.38 -1.37 9.97
C THR A 49 0.23 -1.57 8.98
N ASN A 50 0.15 -0.73 7.93
CA ASN A 50 -0.87 -0.83 6.90
C ASN A 50 -0.70 -2.08 6.04
N ILE A 51 0.54 -2.44 5.68
CA ILE A 51 0.86 -3.69 4.98
C ILE A 51 0.35 -4.88 5.78
N THR A 52 0.60 -4.93 7.09
CA THR A 52 0.14 -6.04 7.93
C THR A 52 -1.39 -6.18 7.92
N LYS A 53 -2.12 -5.06 7.92
CA LYS A 53 -3.59 -5.06 7.82
C LYS A 53 -4.06 -5.58 6.47
N LEU A 54 -3.53 -5.04 5.38
CA LEU A 54 -3.92 -5.42 4.02
C LEU A 54 -3.50 -6.85 3.68
N ALA A 55 -2.38 -7.34 4.21
CA ALA A 55 -1.95 -8.72 4.02
C ALA A 55 -2.96 -9.71 4.61
N LYS A 56 -3.59 -9.39 5.74
CA LYS A 56 -4.67 -10.20 6.32
C LYS A 56 -5.90 -10.22 5.42
N VAL A 57 -6.29 -9.05 4.89
CA VAL A 57 -7.41 -8.93 3.93
C VAL A 57 -7.12 -9.75 2.68
N ARG A 58 -5.94 -9.55 2.06
CA ARG A 58 -5.54 -10.28 0.86
C ARG A 58 -5.49 -11.79 1.07
N ARG A 59 -5.03 -12.24 2.24
CA ARG A 59 -5.05 -13.67 2.59
C ARG A 59 -6.49 -14.21 2.65
N ALA A 60 -7.42 -13.46 3.25
CA ALA A 60 -8.82 -13.85 3.31
C ALA A 60 -9.41 -13.94 1.89
N GLU A 61 -9.21 -12.92 1.05
CA GLU A 61 -9.65 -12.92 -0.36
C GLU A 61 -9.16 -14.15 -1.14
N ILE A 62 -7.90 -14.54 -0.95
CA ILE A 62 -7.33 -15.73 -1.59
C ILE A 62 -8.03 -17.00 -1.11
N GLN A 63 -8.26 -17.11 0.20
CA GLN A 63 -8.90 -18.26 0.80
C GLN A 63 -10.37 -18.38 0.36
N ASP A 64 -11.09 -17.27 0.32
CA ASP A 64 -12.48 -17.20 -0.13
C ASP A 64 -12.58 -17.55 -1.62
N LYS A 65 -11.67 -17.03 -2.44
CA LYS A 65 -11.61 -17.40 -3.86
C LYS A 65 -11.37 -18.89 -4.04
N LYS A 66 -10.40 -19.47 -3.31
CA LYS A 66 -10.11 -20.92 -3.36
C LYS A 66 -11.31 -21.78 -2.96
N ASN A 67 -12.07 -21.35 -1.95
CA ASN A 67 -13.25 -22.09 -1.47
C ASN A 67 -14.46 -21.99 -2.42
N ASN A 68 -14.51 -20.95 -3.24
CA ASN A 68 -15.56 -20.70 -4.23
C ASN A 68 -15.15 -21.10 -5.66
N MET A 69 -14.02 -21.80 -5.82
CA MET A 69 -13.57 -22.45 -7.06
C MET A 69 -14.06 -23.89 -7.10
#